data_AF-A0AAE3DPA9-F1
#
_entry.id   AF-A0AAE3DPA9-F1
#
_cell.length_a   1.000
_cell.length_b   1.000
_cell.length_c   1.000
_cell.angle_alpha   90.00
_cell.angle_beta   90.00
_cell.angle_gamma   90.00
#
_symmetry.space_group_name_H-M   'P 1'
#
loop_
_entity.id
_entity.type
_entity.pdbx_description
1 polymer ?
#
loop_
_entity_poly.entity_id
_entity_poly.type
_entity_poly.pdbx_seq_one_letter_code
_entity_poly.pdbx_strand_id
1 'polypeptide(L)'
;MNKLTTAVWEITMGCNMRCKHCGSSCAEALPDELNTSEALEVCDQLKDLGLKVITLSGGEPTTRSDWHIIAKRLVDNGIITSIITNGWLID
;
A
#
# COMPACT_ATOMS: atom_id res chain seq x y z
N MET A 1 20.27 6.05 -16.76
CA MET A 1 19.75 6.08 -15.38
C MET A 1 18.36 5.45 -15.39
N ASN A 2 18.15 4.37 -14.66
CA ASN A 2 16.85 3.73 -14.54
C ASN A 2 15.95 4.62 -13.67
N LYS A 3 14.87 5.13 -14.25
CA LYS A 3 13.88 5.95 -13.53
C LYS A 3 12.87 5.01 -12.89
N LEU A 4 12.56 5.20 -11.61
CA LEU A 4 11.53 4.42 -10.93
C LEU A 4 10.17 4.83 -11.52
N THR A 5 9.59 3.99 -12.38
CA THR A 5 8.31 4.30 -13.04
C THR A 5 7.12 3.59 -12.39
N THR A 6 7.36 2.40 -11.82
CA THR A 6 6.31 1.53 -11.27
C THR A 6 6.76 0.89 -9.97
N ALA A 7 5.85 0.76 -9.00
CA ALA A 7 6.08 0.06 -7.74
C ALA A 7 4.83 -0.70 -7.28
N VAL A 8 5.02 -1.74 -6.48
CA VAL A 8 3.98 -2.36 -5.66
C VAL A 8 4.39 -2.13 -4.21
N TRP A 9 3.46 -1.65 -3.39
CA TRP A 9 3.73 -1.38 -1.99
C TRP A 9 2.79 -2.19 -1.11
N GLU A 10 3.38 -3.11 -0.35
CA GLU A 10 2.70 -3.77 0.77
C GLU A 10 2.59 -2.79 1.95
N ILE A 11 1.42 -2.17 2.13
CA ILE A 11 1.22 -1.13 3.16
C ILE A 11 0.97 -1.70 4.56
N THR A 12 0.72 -3.00 4.64
CA THR A 12 0.58 -3.76 5.87
C THR A 12 0.87 -5.24 5.57
N MET A 13 1.10 -6.06 6.60
CA MET A 13 1.02 -7.52 6.56
C MET A 13 -0.30 -8.04 7.14
N GLY A 14 -1.12 -7.15 7.72
CA GLY A 14 -2.42 -7.47 8.30
C GLY A 14 -3.42 -7.94 7.26
N CYS A 15 -4.05 -9.09 7.48
CA CYS A 15 -5.01 -9.70 6.57
C CYS A 15 -6.12 -10.38 7.36
N ASN A 16 -7.37 -10.18 6.94
CA ASN A 16 -8.56 -10.81 7.51
C ASN A 16 -8.81 -12.24 6.99
N MET A 17 -7.93 -12.79 6.15
CA MET A 17 -8.04 -14.14 5.58
C MET A 17 -6.73 -14.95 5.76
N ARG A 18 -6.77 -16.26 5.49
CA ARG A 18 -5.61 -17.18 5.54
C ARG A 18 -5.58 -18.09 4.30
N CYS A 19 -5.41 -17.47 3.14
CA CYS A 19 -5.42 -18.15 1.84
C CYS A 19 -4.29 -19.19 1.73
N LYS A 20 -4.59 -20.43 1.31
CA LYS A 20 -3.61 -21.53 1.15
C LYS A 20 -2.46 -21.24 0.18
N HIS A 21 -2.62 -20.25 -0.68
CA HIS A 21 -1.70 -19.87 -1.75
C HIS A 21 -1.10 -18.47 -1.54
N CYS A 22 -1.21 -17.91 -0.32
CA CYS A 22 -0.68 -16.59 -0.01
C CYS A 22 0.86 -16.61 -0.05
N GLY A 23 1.45 -15.90 -1.02
CA GLY A 23 2.90 -15.84 -1.18
C GLY A 23 3.63 -15.22 0.01
N SER A 24 3.02 -14.22 0.65
CA SER A 24 3.59 -13.53 1.83
C SER A 24 3.17 -14.16 3.16
N SER A 25 2.31 -15.20 3.15
CA SER A 25 1.73 -15.83 4.35
C SER A 25 1.18 -14.81 5.37
N CYS A 26 0.48 -13.78 4.87
CA CYS A 26 -0.03 -12.66 5.65
C CYS A 26 -0.93 -13.12 6.81
N ALA A 27 -0.83 -12.41 7.93
CA ALA A 27 -1.58 -12.70 9.14
C ALA A 27 -2.00 -11.41 9.84
N GLU A 28 -1.41 -11.12 10.99
CA GLU A 28 -1.60 -9.84 11.67
C GLU A 28 -0.60 -8.81 11.13
N ALA A 29 -0.92 -7.52 11.32
CA ALA A 29 0.02 -6.45 11.02
C ALA A 29 1.32 -6.66 11.83
N LEU A 30 2.47 -6.32 11.22
CA LEU A 30 3.74 -6.33 11.95
C LEU A 30 3.72 -5.23 13.03
N PRO A 31 4.38 -5.45 14.18
CA PRO A 31 4.39 -4.49 15.28
C PRO A 31 5.10 -3.17 14.94
N ASP A 32 5.94 -3.17 13.90
CA ASP A 32 6.82 -2.09 13.47
C ASP A 32 6.54 -1.63 12.03
N GLU A 33 5.29 -1.77 11.58
CA GLU A 33 4.84 -1.15 10.33
C GLU A 33 4.90 0.38 10.40
N LEU A 34 5.07 1.02 9.24
CA LEU A 34 5.06 2.47 9.13
C LEU A 34 3.75 3.03 9.70
N ASN A 35 3.86 4.02 10.58
CA ASN A 35 2.71 4.79 11.01
C ASN A 35 2.21 5.70 9.87
N THR A 36 1.06 6.37 10.07
CA THR A 36 0.45 7.22 9.03
C THR A 36 1.38 8.34 8.55
N SER A 37 2.13 8.99 9.46
CA SER A 37 3.04 10.08 9.09
C SER A 37 4.17 9.55 8.20
N GLU A 38 4.79 8.45 8.60
CA GLU A 38 5.88 7.82 7.85
C GLU A 38 5.40 7.33 6.47
N ALA A 39 4.19 6.75 6.39
CA ALA A 39 3.61 6.35 5.12
C ALA A 39 3.36 7.54 4.18
N LEU A 40 2.92 8.69 4.72
CA LEU A 40 2.75 9.91 3.93
C LEU A 40 4.08 10.49 3.46
N GLU A 41 5.13 10.44 4.29
CA GLU A 41 6.49 10.81 3.88
C GLU A 41 7.00 9.92 2.74
N VAL A 42 6.73 8.62 2.78
CA VAL A 42 7.05 7.70 1.68
C VAL A 42 6.32 8.11 0.40
N CYS A 43 5.04 8.50 0.46
CA CYS A 43 4.31 8.97 -0.71
C CYS A 43 4.97 10.18 -1.38
N ASP A 44 5.55 11.09 -0.59
CA ASP A 44 6.24 12.27 -1.08
C ASP A 44 7.61 11.92 -1.67
N GLN A 45 8.37 11.05 -1.01
CA GLN A 45 9.64 10.54 -1.52
C GLN A 45 9.46 9.82 -2.86
N LEU A 46 8.38 9.03 -3.02
CA LEU A 46 8.06 8.34 -4.28
C LEU A 46 7.76 9.33 -5.42
N LYS A 47 7.09 10.44 -5.13
CA LYS A 47 6.90 11.53 -6.10
C LYS A 47 8.23 12.15 -6.51
N ASP A 48 9.11 12.43 -5.55
CA ASP A 48 10.42 13.04 -5.81
C ASP A 48 11.34 12.12 -6.61
N LEU A 49 11.21 10.80 -6.44
CA LEU A 49 11.86 9.78 -7.26
C LEU A 49 11.27 9.69 -8.68
N GLY A 50 10.15 10.36 -8.95
CA GLY A 50 9.50 10.40 -10.25
C GLY A 50 8.61 9.20 -10.56
N LEU A 51 8.14 8.49 -9.53
CA LEU A 51 7.20 7.37 -9.67
C LEU A 51 5.95 7.80 -10.46
N LYS A 52 5.45 6.91 -11.31
CA LYS A 52 4.28 7.16 -12.16
C LYS A 52 3.10 6.29 -11.82
N VAL A 53 3.34 5.01 -11.51
CA VAL A 53 2.30 4.03 -11.22
C VAL A 53 2.63 3.32 -9.92
N ILE A 54 1.63 3.17 -9.06
CA ILE A 54 1.74 2.37 -7.85
C ILE A 54 0.51 1.49 -7.65
N THR A 55 0.74 0.29 -7.14
CA THR A 55 -0.32 -0.60 -6.66
C THR A 55 -0.15 -0.81 -5.17
N LEU A 56 -1.17 -0.39 -4.41
CA LEU A 56 -1.28 -0.71 -2.99
C LEU A 56 -1.73 -2.17 -2.84
N SER A 57 -1.01 -2.91 -2.00
CA SER A 57 -1.19 -4.33 -1.73
C SER A 57 -0.80 -4.58 -0.26
N GLY A 58 -0.59 -5.85 0.08
CA GLY A 58 0.08 -6.24 1.32
C GLY A 58 -0.89 -6.40 2.46
N GLY A 59 -0.76 -7.56 3.09
CA GLY A 59 -1.88 -8.14 3.79
C GLY A 59 -3.14 -8.01 2.93
N GLU A 60 -4.24 -7.66 3.57
CA GLU A 60 -5.36 -7.01 2.94
C GLU A 60 -5.28 -5.50 3.24
N PRO A 61 -5.05 -4.62 2.24
CA PRO A 61 -4.90 -3.18 2.46
C PRO A 61 -6.03 -2.55 3.25
N THR A 62 -7.26 -3.03 3.06
CA THR A 62 -8.46 -2.46 3.72
C THR A 62 -8.57 -2.80 5.20
N THR A 63 -7.70 -3.67 5.73
CA THR A 63 -7.59 -3.91 7.18
C THR A 63 -6.81 -2.81 7.91
N ARG A 64 -5.98 -2.04 7.19
CA ARG A 64 -5.23 -0.89 7.72
C ARG A 64 -6.12 0.36 7.68
N SER A 65 -6.47 0.92 8.84
CA SER A 65 -7.52 1.95 8.96
C SER A 65 -7.29 3.24 8.16
N ASP A 66 -6.03 3.61 7.90
CA ASP A 66 -5.61 4.82 7.18
C ASP A 66 -5.28 4.58 5.68
N TRP A 67 -5.61 3.41 5.12
CA TRP A 67 -5.28 3.06 3.72
C TRP A 67 -5.74 4.11 2.71
N HIS A 68 -6.93 4.68 2.91
CA HIS A 68 -7.56 5.65 2.03
C HIS A 68 -6.84 7.01 2.06
N ILE A 69 -6.22 7.36 3.19
CA ILE A 69 -5.41 8.57 3.36
C ILE A 69 -4.11 8.42 2.55
N ILE A 70 -3.46 7.26 2.62
CA ILE A 70 -2.26 6.92 1.84
C ILE A 70 -2.58 6.96 0.34
N ALA A 71 -3.66 6.30 -0.08
CA ALA A 71 -4.11 6.29 -1.47
C ALA A 71 -4.39 7.72 -1.99
N LYS A 72 -5.08 8.54 -1.17
CA LYS A 72 -5.34 9.94 -1.51
C LYS A 72 -4.05 10.74 -1.68
N ARG A 73 -3.06 10.58 -0.80
CA ARG A 73 -1.78 11.30 -0.92
C ARG A 73 -1.05 10.96 -2.21
N LEU A 74 -1.03 9.68 -2.60
CA LEU A 74 -0.41 9.24 -3.87
C LEU A 74 -1.13 9.87 -5.09
N VAL A 75 -2.46 9.88 -5.08
CA VAL A 75 -3.27 10.52 -6.13
C VAL A 75 -3.02 12.03 -6.18
N ASP A 76 -3.02 12.71 -5.04
CA ASP A 76 -2.74 14.15 -4.94
C ASP A 76 -1.31 14.47 -5.41
N ASN A 77 -0.38 13.53 -5.28
CA ASN A 77 0.99 13.60 -5.81
C ASN A 77 1.09 13.33 -7.32
N GLY A 78 -0.03 13.06 -8.01
CA GLY A 78 -0.07 12.79 -9.44
C GLY A 78 0.41 11.38 -9.83
N ILE A 79 0.42 10.44 -8.87
CA ILE A 79 0.79 9.04 -9.09
C ILE A 79 -0.48 8.25 -9.42
N ILE A 80 -0.46 7.51 -10.53
CA ILE A 80 -1.54 6.61 -10.91
C ILE A 80 -1.60 5.48 -9.88
N THR A 81 -2.64 5.48 -9.08
CA THR A 81 -2.76 4.60 -7.91
C THR A 81 -3.86 3.56 -8.14
N SER A 82 -3.51 2.30 -7.91
CA SER A 82 -4.41 1.15 -7.94
C SER A 82 -4.33 0.37 -6.63
N ILE A 83 -5.30 -0.50 -6.37
CA ILE A 83 -5.35 -1.33 -5.16
C ILE A 83 -5.64 -2.78 -5.55
N ILE A 84 -4.95 -3.72 -4.91
CA ILE A 84 -5.29 -5.15 -4.93
C ILE A 84 -5.93 -5.47 -3.58
N THR A 85 -7.19 -5.91 -3.60
CA THR A 85 -7.98 -6.22 -2.40
C THR A 85 -8.77 -7.50 -2.61
N ASN A 86 -9.05 -8.22 -1.52
CA ASN A 86 -10.02 -9.30 -1.48
C ASN A 86 -11.48 -8.80 -1.52
N GLY A 87 -11.70 -7.49 -1.35
CA GLY A 87 -13.00 -6.83 -1.47
C GLY A 87 -13.97 -7.07 -0.31
N TRP A 88 -13.58 -7.80 0.73
CA TRP A 88 -14.48 -8.20 1.82
C TRP A 88 -14.93 -7.05 2.72
N LEU A 89 -14.08 -6.03 2.87
CA LEU A 89 -14.33 -4.86 3.73
C LEU A 89 -14.70 -3.61 2.93
N ILE A 90 -15.02 -3.74 1.64
CA ILE A 90 -15.45 -2.64 0.78
C ILE A 90 -16.98 -2.54 0.82
N ASP A 91 -17.48 -1.32 1.00
CA ASP A 91 -18.90 -0.90 0.90
C ASP A 91 -19.06 0.11 -0.24
#